data_AF-R8YVS6-F1
#
_entry.id   AF-R8YVS6-F1
#
_cell.length_a   1.000
_cell.length_b   1.000
_cell.length_c   1.000
_cell.angle_alpha   90.00
_cell.angle_beta   90.00
_cell.angle_gamma   90.00
#
_symmetry.space_group_name_H-M   'P 1'
#
loop_
_entity.id
_entity.type
_entity.pdbx_description
1 polymer ?
#
loop_
_entity_poly.entity_id
_entity_poly.type
_entity_poly.pdbx_seq_one_letter_code
_entity_poly.pdbx_strand_id
1 'polypeptide(L)'
;MSEFKVGDKVVYLNNIAPEHDEIYEVYYLDALCCFVFYLGVDYRAMYGDIRHATPEEIAAGLRIDQIQAEIVHGFNCEVKNG
;
A
#
# COMPACT_ATOMS: atom_id res chain seq x y z
N MET A 1 -9.25 18.83 12.27
CA MET A 1 -8.05 18.51 11.46
C MET A 1 -7.96 17.01 11.42
N SER A 2 -7.73 16.44 10.23
CA SER A 2 -7.61 14.98 10.08
C SER A 2 -6.40 14.46 10.87
N GLU A 3 -6.51 13.25 11.44
CA GLU A 3 -5.41 12.57 12.14
C GLU A 3 -4.32 12.05 11.18
N PHE A 4 -4.62 12.04 9.88
CA PHE A 4 -3.75 11.53 8.81
C PHE A 4 -2.82 12.61 8.26
N LYS A 5 -1.64 12.20 7.78
CA LYS A 5 -0.65 13.04 7.08
C LYS A 5 -0.25 12.40 5.73
N VAL A 6 0.25 13.22 4.82
CA VAL A 6 0.88 12.73 3.57
C VAL A 6 2.08 11.84 3.92
N GLY A 7 2.17 10.69 3.27
CA GLY A 7 3.14 9.62 3.50
C GLY A 7 2.65 8.54 4.47
N ASP A 8 1.51 8.72 5.14
CA ASP A 8 0.95 7.69 6.01
C ASP A 8 0.58 6.44 5.21
N LYS A 9 0.89 5.29 5.80
CA LYS A 9 0.46 3.98 5.31
C LYS A 9 -0.86 3.62 5.96
N VAL A 10 -1.88 3.38 5.15
CA VAL A 10 -3.26 3.14 5.60
C VAL A 10 -3.82 1.89 4.95
N VAL A 11 -4.82 1.31 5.61
CA VAL A 11 -5.61 0.19 5.09
C VAL A 11 -7.08 0.55 5.17
N TYR A 12 -7.89 0.00 4.27
CA TYR A 12 -9.34 0.12 4.37
C TYR A 12 -9.85 -0.70 5.54
N LEU A 13 -10.92 -0.22 6.17
CA LEU A 13 -11.63 -1.01 7.17
C LEU A 13 -12.32 -2.18 6.44
N ASN A 14 -12.05 -3.39 6.91
CA ASN A 14 -12.44 -4.66 6.27
C ASN A 14 -13.97 -4.76 6.03
N ASN A 15 -14.79 -4.07 6.82
CA ASN A 15 -16.24 -4.01 6.64
C ASN A 15 -16.69 -3.14 5.45
N ILE A 16 -15.80 -2.34 4.87
CA ILE A 16 -16.08 -1.44 3.74
C ILE A 16 -15.54 -2.02 2.43
N ALA A 17 -14.35 -2.62 2.48
CA ALA A 17 -13.67 -3.12 1.29
C ALA A 17 -12.88 -4.41 1.64
N PRO A 18 -13.57 -5.55 1.85
CA PRO A 18 -12.93 -6.80 2.28
C PRO A 18 -11.98 -7.40 1.23
N GLU A 19 -12.14 -7.05 -0.04
CA GLU A 19 -11.20 -7.41 -1.11
C GLU A 19 -9.93 -6.53 -1.16
N HIS A 20 -9.87 -5.45 -0.36
CA HIS A 20 -8.80 -4.47 -0.35
C HIS A 20 -7.97 -4.54 0.96
N ASP A 21 -7.33 -5.68 1.21
CA ASP A 21 -6.37 -5.89 2.33
C ASP A 21 -4.97 -5.30 2.04
N GLU A 22 -4.89 -4.41 1.05
CA GLU A 22 -3.64 -3.80 0.60
C GLU A 22 -3.27 -2.56 1.41
N ILE A 23 -1.97 -2.19 1.35
CA ILE A 23 -1.44 -1.03 2.05
C ILE A 23 -1.31 0.13 1.07
N TYR A 24 -2.08 1.18 1.33
CA TYR A 24 -2.09 2.38 0.53
C TYR A 24 -1.24 3.48 1.18
N GLU A 25 -0.67 4.35 0.36
CA GLU A 25 0.04 5.55 0.83
C GLU A 25 -0.79 6.81 0.58
N VAL A 26 -1.01 7.61 1.62
CA VAL A 26 -1.67 8.91 1.50
C VAL A 26 -0.74 9.88 0.76
N TYR A 27 -1.17 10.41 -0.38
CA TYR A 27 -0.38 11.41 -1.12
C TYR A 27 -1.02 12.80 -1.12
N TYR A 28 -2.32 12.91 -0.84
CA TYR A 28 -3.02 14.18 -0.73
C TYR A 28 -4.15 14.12 0.30
N LEU A 29 -4.37 15.24 0.99
CA LEU A 29 -5.39 15.40 2.02
C LEU A 29 -6.33 16.53 1.63
N ASP A 30 -7.62 16.26 1.72
CA ASP A 30 -8.69 17.24 1.60
C ASP A 30 -9.40 17.42 2.95
N ALA A 31 -10.30 18.41 3.06
CA ALA A 31 -11.06 18.66 4.28
C ALA A 31 -11.93 17.47 4.69
N LEU A 32 -12.44 16.68 3.73
CA LEU A 32 -13.40 15.60 3.99
C LEU A 32 -12.88 14.20 3.65
N CYS A 33 -11.81 14.10 2.87
CA CYS A 33 -11.29 12.83 2.38
C CYS A 33 -9.77 12.91 2.19
N CYS A 34 -9.17 11.76 1.92
CA CYS A 34 -7.79 11.67 1.48
C CYS A 34 -7.71 10.92 0.15
N PHE A 35 -6.61 11.13 -0.53
CA PHE A 35 -6.27 10.39 -1.73
C PHE A 35 -5.07 9.52 -1.41
N VAL A 36 -5.21 8.25 -1.78
CA VAL A 36 -4.27 7.19 -1.46
C VAL A 36 -3.84 6.49 -2.73
N PHE A 37 -2.61 6.01 -2.75
CA PHE A 37 -2.00 5.39 -3.92
C PHE A 37 -1.56 3.97 -3.59
N TYR A 38 -1.79 3.04 -4.53
CA TYR A 38 -1.28 1.68 -4.47
C TYR A 38 -0.99 1.17 -5.88
N LEU A 39 0.23 0.64 -6.11
CA LEU A 39 0.69 0.04 -7.38
C LEU A 39 0.35 0.82 -8.66
N GLY A 40 0.48 2.16 -8.65
CA GLY A 40 0.21 2.96 -9.86
C GLY A 40 -1.23 3.45 -9.98
N VAL A 41 -2.09 3.13 -9.02
CA VAL A 41 -3.52 3.48 -9.05
C VAL A 41 -3.85 4.42 -7.89
N ASP A 42 -4.54 5.51 -8.23
CA ASP A 42 -5.05 6.50 -7.29
C ASP A 42 -6.46 6.14 -6.82
N TYR A 43 -6.70 6.24 -5.52
CA TYR A 43 -7.97 5.98 -4.87
C TYR A 43 -8.37 7.16 -3.99
N ARG A 44 -9.68 7.37 -3.85
CA ARG A 44 -10.24 8.33 -2.90
C ARG A 44 -10.81 7.57 -1.71
N ALA A 45 -10.38 7.94 -0.51
CA ALA A 45 -10.82 7.33 0.73
C ALA A 45 -11.39 8.37 1.70
N MET A 46 -12.55 8.08 2.30
CA MET A 46 -13.06 8.90 3.40
C MET A 46 -12.30 8.55 4.68
N TYR A 47 -12.05 9.53 5.55
CA TYR A 47 -11.29 9.29 6.79
C TYR A 47 -11.94 8.24 7.72
N GLY A 48 -13.26 8.06 7.63
CA GLY A 48 -13.98 7.04 8.40
C GLY A 48 -13.88 5.63 7.84
N ASP A 49 -13.36 5.44 6.63
CA ASP A 49 -13.27 4.15 5.95
C ASP A 49 -11.87 3.54 6.01
N ILE A 50 -10.92 4.25 6.60
CA ILE A 50 -9.50 3.86 6.67
C ILE A 50 -8.96 3.98 8.09
N ARG A 51 -7.85 3.30 8.34
CA ARG A 51 -7.03 3.45 9.55
C ARG A 51 -5.56 3.38 9.19
N HIS A 52 -4.69 3.84 10.09
CA HIS A 52 -3.26 3.57 9.97
C HIS A 52 -3.01 2.06 9.92
N ALA A 53 -2.14 1.67 8.99
CA ALA A 53 -1.62 0.32 8.91
C ALA A 53 -0.75 0.04 10.15
N THR A 54 -0.85 -1.16 10.72
CA THR A 54 0.02 -1.55 11.83
C THR A 54 1.44 -1.83 11.32
N PRO A 55 2.46 -1.77 12.19
CA PRO A 55 3.82 -2.15 11.81
C PRO A 55 3.91 -3.56 11.20
N GLU A 56 3.10 -4.51 11.68
CA GLU A 56 3.04 -5.88 11.18
C GLU A 56 2.46 -5.94 9.77
N GLU A 57 1.40 -5.18 9.49
CA GLU A 57 0.82 -5.07 8.16
C GLU A 57 1.85 -4.48 7.20
N ILE A 58 2.46 -3.35 7.56
CA ILE A 58 3.52 -2.71 6.75
C ILE A 58 4.66 -3.69 6.46
N ALA A 59 5.10 -4.43 7.47
CA ALA A 59 6.14 -5.45 7.29
C ALA A 59 5.69 -6.61 6.39
N ALA A 60 4.42 -7.02 6.43
CA ALA A 60 3.87 -8.04 5.56
C ALA A 60 3.78 -7.57 4.10
N GLY A 61 3.32 -6.34 3.86
CA GLY A 61 3.28 -5.73 2.54
C GLY A 61 4.67 -5.59 1.92
N LEU A 62 5.66 -5.16 2.71
CA LEU A 62 7.06 -5.07 2.26
C LEU A 62 7.68 -6.42 1.90
N ARG A 63 7.32 -7.51 2.61
CA ARG A 63 7.79 -8.86 2.27
C ARG A 63 7.24 -9.32 0.91
N ILE A 64 5.99 -8.99 0.60
CA ILE A 64 5.38 -9.33 -0.69
C ILE A 64 6.04 -8.54 -1.83
N ASP A 65 6.26 -7.24 -1.63
CA ASP A 65 6.92 -6.37 -2.61
C ASP A 65 8.36 -6.84 -2.90
N GLN A 66 9.10 -7.24 -1.86
CA GLN A 66 10.44 -7.84 -2.03
C GLN A 66 10.40 -9.15 -2.82
N ILE A 67 9.43 -10.03 -2.55
CA ILE A 67 9.27 -11.28 -3.32
C ILE A 67 8.95 -10.97 -4.79
N GLN A 68 8.07 -10.01 -5.07
CA GLN A 68 7.78 -9.60 -6.45
C GLN A 68 9.00 -8.98 -7.14
N ALA A 69 9.75 -8.12 -6.45
CA ALA A 69 10.98 -7.53 -6.98
C ALA A 69 12.05 -8.61 -7.28
N GLU A 70 12.20 -9.63 -6.41
CA GLU A 70 13.10 -10.76 -6.65
C GLU A 70 12.63 -11.64 -7.81
N ILE A 71 11.32 -11.87 -8.00
CA ILE A 71 10.80 -12.60 -9.16
C ILE A 71 11.08 -11.83 -10.46
N VAL A 72 10.96 -10.50 -10.45
CA VAL A 72 11.24 -9.65 -11.62
C VAL A 72 12.75 -9.59 -11.93
N HIS A 73 13.62 -9.58 -10.92
CA HIS A 73 15.07 -9.64 -11.12
C HIS A 73 15.62 -11.06 -11.37
N GLY A 74 14.88 -12.11 -11.03
CA GLY A 74 15.28 -13.51 -11.21
C GLY A 74 15.29 -14.02 -12.65
N PHE A 75 14.70 -13.28 -13.60
CA PHE A 75 14.73 -13.63 -15.03
C PHE A 75 16.00 -13.21 -15.77
N ASN A 76 16.97 -12.60 -15.09
CA ASN A 76 18.28 -12.26 -15.66
C ASN A 76 19.44 -13.08 -15.09
N CYS A 77 19.17 -14.29 -14.61
CA CYS A 77 20.21 -15.30 -14.43
C CYS A 77 20.60 -15.89 -15.80
N GLU A 78 21.38 -15.14 -16.57
CA GLU A 78 22.18 -15.72 -17.65
C GLU A 78 23.11 -16.76 -17.01
N VAL A 79 22.72 -18.02 -17.16
CA VAL A 79 23.53 -19.20 -16.87
C VAL A 79 24.75 -19.14 -17.79
N LYS A 80 25.84 -18.54 -17.34
CA LYS A 80 27.13 -18.68 -18.00
C LYS A 80 27.80 -19.96 -17.49
N ASN A 81 27.28 -21.10 -17.97
CA ASN A 81 28.06 -22.33 -18.06
C ASN A 81 28.95 -22.20 -19.31
N GLY A 82 30.28 -22.30 -19.13
CA GLY A 82 31.25 -22.38 -20.22
C GLY A 82 32.49 -21.53 -19.99
#